data_AF-A0A930Z0Z1-F1
#
_entry.id   AF-A0A930Z0Z1-F1
#
_cell.length_a   1.000
_cell.length_b   1.000
_cell.length_c   1.000
_cell.angle_alpha   90.00
_cell.angle_beta   90.00
_cell.angle_gamma   90.00
#
_symmetry.space_group_name_H-M   'P 1'
#
loop_
_entity.id
_entity.type
_entity.pdbx_description
1 polymer ?
#
loop_
_entity_poly.entity_id
_entity_poly.type
_entity_poly.pdbx_seq_one_letter_code
_entity_poly.pdbx_strand_id
1 'polypeptide(L)'
;MFNGSGCYRTDGITITKPVTINGGTYNNHANAESNDPPNSEGAKGSVRPFFLIMRTSNVTISNVVLNGLNAEGGYHGLPWVNEEGVKILSSADVTLNNVTTNNTYGDGLMLGFEPGHPPTSNLAVNGYTINNAGRQGVTLAYATRSTLNDVTINSAADAAWDFESDLTGIGAGNITINRPGGQKGGVLMQGTLAGPITFNDSALTGDIQLVRAAAQSRQQVTFNRGTVVMRNRFTGTPPAGIWVSGPGRLTFNGVHFPRRSAFGPPNSGAWAAINGANLTFNHSVVVAPLGVNDATSKVTINP
;
A
#
# COMPACT_ATOMS: atom_id res chain seq x y z
N MET A 1 3.29 -0.53 29.19
CA MET A 1 4.30 -1.21 28.35
C MET A 1 4.00 -2.69 28.39
N PHE A 2 3.94 -3.34 27.23
CA PHE A 2 3.82 -4.81 27.11
C PHE A 2 5.11 -5.33 26.49
N ASN A 3 5.76 -6.29 27.13
CA ASN A 3 7.01 -6.88 26.67
C ASN A 3 6.97 -8.40 26.84
N GLY A 4 7.20 -9.16 25.77
CA GLY A 4 7.26 -10.62 25.85
C GLY A 4 7.32 -11.31 24.49
N SER A 5 7.86 -12.52 24.45
CA SER A 5 7.95 -13.37 23.25
C SER A 5 6.85 -14.43 23.17
N GLY A 6 5.74 -14.22 23.90
CA GLY A 6 4.66 -15.19 24.00
C GLY A 6 3.84 -15.34 22.72
N CYS A 7 3.07 -16.43 22.66
CA CYS A 7 2.03 -16.61 21.66
C CYS A 7 0.67 -16.20 22.25
N TYR A 8 0.02 -15.21 21.64
CA TYR A 8 -1.26 -14.66 22.08
C TYR A 8 -2.34 -15.01 21.06
N ARG A 9 -3.56 -15.21 21.56
CA ARG A 9 -4.78 -15.27 20.76
C ARG A 9 -5.54 -13.96 20.96
N THR A 10 -6.08 -13.40 19.88
CA THR A 10 -6.79 -12.13 19.94
C THR A 10 -7.91 -12.06 18.92
N ASP A 11 -9.01 -11.40 19.28
CA ASP A 11 -10.10 -10.99 18.37
C ASP A 11 -9.91 -9.51 17.93
N GLY A 12 -8.67 -9.02 17.96
CA GLY A 12 -8.28 -7.63 17.74
C GLY A 12 -8.06 -6.84 19.03
N ILE A 13 -7.04 -5.98 19.02
CA ILE A 13 -6.64 -5.11 20.12
C ILE A 13 -6.85 -3.65 19.72
N THR A 14 -7.73 -2.97 20.45
CA THR A 14 -7.96 -1.54 20.26
C THR A 14 -7.06 -0.71 21.18
N ILE A 15 -6.29 0.19 20.59
CA ILE A 15 -5.35 1.09 21.25
C ILE A 15 -5.87 2.53 21.10
N THR A 16 -6.39 3.09 22.20
CA THR A 16 -6.91 4.47 22.27
C THR A 16 -6.08 5.37 23.18
N LYS A 17 -5.01 4.84 23.77
CA LYS A 17 -4.08 5.56 24.65
C LYS A 17 -2.63 5.26 24.25
N PRO A 18 -1.68 6.17 24.58
CA PRO A 18 -0.26 5.92 24.37
C PRO A 18 0.15 4.57 24.95
N VAL A 19 0.89 3.78 24.17
CA VAL A 19 1.36 2.46 24.60
C VAL A 19 2.60 2.05 23.83
N THR A 20 3.45 1.28 24.51
CA THR A 20 4.54 0.53 23.87
C THR A 20 4.25 -0.95 23.99
N ILE A 21 4.20 -1.63 22.84
CA ILE A 21 4.10 -3.09 22.70
C ILE A 21 5.40 -3.57 22.04
N ASN A 22 6.10 -4.49 22.69
CA ASN A 22 7.35 -5.05 22.18
C ASN A 22 7.36 -6.57 22.29
N GLY A 23 7.52 -7.25 21.16
CA GLY A 23 7.55 -8.70 21.11
C GLY A 23 6.17 -9.33 21.04
N GLY A 24 6.17 -10.59 20.61
CA GLY A 24 5.01 -11.47 20.68
C GLY A 24 4.52 -11.91 19.30
N THR A 25 3.92 -13.09 19.28
CA THR A 25 3.20 -13.60 18.13
C THR A 25 1.71 -13.58 18.44
N TYR A 26 0.95 -12.81 17.69
CA TYR A 26 -0.50 -12.69 17.84
C TYR A 26 -1.15 -13.48 16.73
N ASN A 27 -1.95 -14.48 17.08
CA ASN A 27 -2.72 -15.28 16.14
C ASN A 27 -4.18 -14.83 16.22
N ASN A 28 -4.80 -14.58 15.07
CA ASN A 28 -6.20 -14.20 15.05
C ASN A 28 -7.04 -15.37 15.57
N HIS A 29 -8.04 -15.04 16.38
CA HIS A 29 -9.03 -15.97 16.89
C HIS A 29 -10.45 -15.68 16.35
N ALA A 30 -10.59 -14.73 15.41
CA ALA A 30 -11.86 -14.45 14.73
C ALA A 30 -12.39 -15.74 14.06
N ASN A 31 -13.34 -16.41 14.73
CA ASN A 31 -14.16 -17.54 14.29
C ASN A 31 -13.54 -18.47 13.24
N ALA A 32 -12.35 -19.01 13.53
CA ALA A 32 -11.66 -19.97 12.66
C ALA A 32 -12.41 -21.31 12.44
N GLU A 33 -13.60 -21.50 13.04
CA GLU A 33 -14.38 -22.73 12.87
C GLU A 33 -15.43 -22.65 11.75
N SER A 34 -15.72 -21.46 11.22
CA SER A 34 -16.52 -21.40 10.00
C SER A 34 -16.04 -20.27 9.12
N ASN A 35 -15.91 -20.57 7.83
CA ASN A 35 -15.98 -19.57 6.76
C ASN A 35 -17.33 -18.81 6.76
N ASP A 36 -18.09 -18.82 7.88
CA ASP A 36 -19.33 -18.10 7.98
C ASP A 36 -19.00 -16.62 8.13
N PRO A 37 -19.64 -15.77 7.32
CA PRO A 37 -19.62 -14.35 7.62
C PRO A 37 -20.16 -14.13 9.05
N PRO A 38 -19.68 -13.09 9.77
CA PRO A 38 -20.10 -12.65 11.12
C PRO A 38 -21.62 -12.44 11.36
N ASN A 39 -22.46 -12.83 10.41
CA ASN A 39 -23.91 -12.68 10.43
C ASN A 39 -24.66 -13.99 10.72
N SER A 40 -23.98 -15.12 10.95
CA SER A 40 -24.67 -16.29 11.51
C SER A 40 -25.05 -15.98 12.96
N GLU A 41 -26.36 -15.96 13.25
CA GLU A 41 -26.91 -15.72 14.58
C GLU A 41 -26.26 -16.68 15.59
N GLY A 42 -25.26 -16.18 16.34
CA GLY A 42 -24.42 -16.98 17.24
C GLY A 42 -22.92 -16.68 17.16
N ALA A 43 -22.43 -16.09 16.07
CA ALA A 43 -21.04 -15.69 15.89
C ALA A 43 -20.68 -14.47 16.78
N LYS A 44 -20.12 -14.73 17.96
CA LYS A 44 -19.45 -13.69 18.75
C LYS A 44 -18.18 -13.25 18.01
N GLY A 45 -18.21 -12.07 17.38
CA GLY A 45 -17.00 -11.40 16.91
C GLY A 45 -17.20 -10.65 15.59
N SER A 46 -17.24 -9.32 15.66
CA SER A 46 -17.07 -8.48 14.48
C SER A 46 -15.65 -8.67 13.93
N VAL A 47 -15.48 -8.83 12.62
CA VAL A 47 -14.16 -8.77 11.95
C VAL A 47 -13.42 -7.49 12.36
N ARG A 48 -12.16 -7.64 12.83
CA ARG A 48 -11.34 -6.56 13.36
C ARG A 48 -9.87 -6.73 12.97
N PRO A 49 -9.11 -5.63 12.86
CA PRO A 49 -7.66 -5.72 12.69
C PRO A 49 -6.98 -6.25 13.96
N PHE A 50 -5.75 -6.78 13.84
CA PHE A 50 -4.99 -7.21 15.03
C PHE A 50 -4.73 -6.04 15.97
N PHE A 51 -4.26 -4.93 15.41
CA PHE A 51 -4.09 -3.68 16.13
C PHE A 51 -4.90 -2.58 15.46
N LEU A 52 -5.90 -2.08 16.16
CA LEU A 52 -6.60 -0.84 15.82
C LEU A 52 -6.05 0.30 16.68
N ILE A 53 -5.18 1.12 16.11
CA ILE A 53 -4.70 2.36 16.75
C ILE A 53 -5.62 3.49 16.31
N MET A 54 -6.33 4.11 17.26
CA MET A 54 -7.39 5.06 16.93
C MET A 54 -7.38 6.26 17.87
N ARG A 55 -7.47 7.46 17.28
CA ARG A 55 -7.60 8.75 18.00
C ARG A 55 -6.57 8.92 19.12
N THR A 56 -5.34 8.51 18.89
CA THR A 56 -4.32 8.54 19.93
C THR A 56 -2.96 8.94 19.36
N SER A 57 -1.99 9.12 20.24
CA SER A 57 -0.62 9.40 19.83
C SER A 57 0.40 8.68 20.71
N ASN A 58 1.67 8.73 20.30
CA ASN A 58 2.78 8.13 21.05
C ASN A 58 2.58 6.62 21.26
N VAL A 59 2.29 5.92 20.16
CA VAL A 59 2.16 4.46 20.14
C VAL A 59 3.39 3.87 19.49
N THR A 60 3.99 2.87 20.12
CA THR A 60 5.10 2.10 19.55
C THR A 60 4.74 0.62 19.54
N ILE A 61 4.82 0.00 18.38
CA ILE A 61 4.69 -1.45 18.21
C ILE A 61 6.00 -1.96 17.62
N SER A 62 6.63 -2.94 18.28
CA SER A 62 7.94 -3.43 17.87
C SER A 62 8.07 -4.94 17.98
N ASN A 63 8.78 -5.56 17.03
CA ASN A 63 9.14 -6.98 17.08
C ASN A 63 7.95 -7.94 17.22
N VAL A 64 6.83 -7.63 16.55
CA VAL A 64 5.61 -8.44 16.62
C VAL A 64 5.37 -9.20 15.33
N VAL A 65 4.78 -10.39 15.46
CA VAL A 65 4.29 -11.19 14.33
C VAL A 65 2.78 -11.34 14.45
N LEU A 66 2.04 -11.03 13.39
CA LEU A 66 0.58 -11.03 13.33
C LEU A 66 0.15 -12.08 12.30
N ASN A 67 -0.49 -13.15 12.76
CA ASN A 67 -0.85 -14.32 11.94
C ASN A 67 -2.37 -14.41 11.76
N GLY A 68 -2.85 -13.96 10.61
CA GLY A 68 -4.24 -14.09 10.17
C GLY A 68 -4.57 -15.48 9.66
N LEU A 69 -5.80 -15.65 9.16
CA LEU A 69 -6.38 -16.93 8.77
C LEU A 69 -6.52 -17.11 7.25
N ASN A 70 -6.22 -16.08 6.44
CA ASN A 70 -6.29 -16.14 4.97
C ASN A 70 -5.06 -16.87 4.38
N ALA A 71 -4.95 -18.18 4.63
CA ALA A 71 -3.78 -18.98 4.26
C ALA A 71 -3.49 -19.00 2.76
N GLU A 72 -4.52 -18.80 1.92
CA GLU A 72 -4.40 -18.78 0.46
C GLU A 72 -3.95 -17.42 -0.09
N GLY A 73 -4.04 -16.34 0.72
CA GLY A 73 -3.69 -14.98 0.29
C GLY A 73 -4.58 -14.44 -0.84
N GLY A 74 -5.78 -14.99 -0.98
CA GLY A 74 -6.75 -14.63 -2.01
C GLY A 74 -7.48 -13.33 -1.69
N TYR A 75 -8.17 -12.78 -2.70
CA TYR A 75 -9.02 -11.60 -2.49
C TYR A 75 -10.30 -11.99 -1.76
N HIS A 76 -10.62 -11.28 -0.68
CA HIS A 76 -11.89 -11.43 0.02
C HIS A 76 -12.64 -10.11 0.10
N GLY A 77 -13.93 -10.16 -0.26
CA GLY A 77 -14.84 -9.03 -0.14
C GLY A 77 -15.37 -8.84 1.28
N LEU A 78 -16.40 -7.99 1.42
CA LEU A 78 -17.10 -7.82 2.68
C LEU A 78 -17.61 -9.17 3.21
N PRO A 79 -17.55 -9.40 4.53
CA PRO A 79 -17.16 -8.48 5.60
C PRO A 79 -15.67 -8.52 5.99
N TRP A 80 -14.85 -9.36 5.34
CA TRP A 80 -13.48 -9.69 5.75
C TRP A 80 -12.45 -8.58 5.49
N VAL A 81 -12.83 -7.54 4.74
CA VAL A 81 -11.95 -6.42 4.38
C VAL A 81 -11.44 -5.62 5.57
N ASN A 82 -12.10 -5.71 6.74
CA ASN A 82 -11.72 -5.03 7.98
C ASN A 82 -10.82 -5.88 8.90
N GLU A 83 -10.20 -6.94 8.37
CA GLU A 83 -9.21 -7.75 9.08
C GLU A 83 -7.80 -7.37 8.66
N GLU A 84 -7.43 -6.12 8.92
CA GLU A 84 -6.08 -5.65 8.61
C GLU A 84 -5.06 -6.15 9.65
N GLY A 85 -3.79 -6.21 9.25
CA GLY A 85 -2.71 -6.47 10.21
C GLY A 85 -2.64 -5.34 11.25
N VAL A 86 -2.30 -4.13 10.80
CA VAL A 86 -2.36 -2.93 11.63
C VAL A 86 -3.23 -1.89 10.94
N LYS A 87 -4.23 -1.36 11.64
CA LYS A 87 -5.08 -0.26 11.19
C LYS A 87 -4.85 0.96 12.07
N ILE A 88 -4.48 2.07 11.46
CA ILE A 88 -4.23 3.34 12.14
C ILE A 88 -5.24 4.35 11.64
N LEU A 89 -6.09 4.85 12.54
CA LEU A 89 -7.12 5.83 12.23
C LEU A 89 -6.88 7.12 13.01
N SER A 90 -6.67 8.22 12.29
CA SER A 90 -6.59 9.57 12.84
C SER A 90 -5.71 9.68 14.09
N SER A 91 -4.52 9.07 14.01
CA SER A 91 -3.55 9.00 15.09
C SER A 91 -2.22 9.63 14.70
N ALA A 92 -1.44 10.11 15.66
CA ALA A 92 -0.18 10.80 15.41
C ALA A 92 0.99 10.16 16.14
N ASP A 93 2.22 10.37 15.66
CA ASP A 93 3.44 9.96 16.36
C ASP A 93 3.44 8.46 16.70
N VAL A 94 3.09 7.64 15.69
CA VAL A 94 3.08 6.19 15.77
C VAL A 94 4.40 5.64 15.20
N THR A 95 5.00 4.68 15.88
CA THR A 95 6.18 3.97 15.40
C THR A 95 5.89 2.48 15.28
N LEU A 96 6.13 1.92 14.09
CA LEU A 96 6.09 0.48 13.82
C LEU A 96 7.50 0.03 13.46
N ASN A 97 8.06 -0.92 14.22
CA ASN A 97 9.43 -1.39 14.02
C ASN A 97 9.49 -2.91 13.99
N ASN A 98 10.04 -3.50 12.93
CA ASN A 98 10.16 -4.96 12.80
C ASN A 98 8.82 -5.67 13.03
N VAL A 99 7.79 -5.28 12.27
CA VAL A 99 6.44 -5.85 12.33
C VAL A 99 6.24 -6.79 11.15
N THR A 100 5.73 -8.00 11.40
CA THR A 100 5.36 -8.93 10.34
C THR A 100 3.86 -9.22 10.38
N THR A 101 3.18 -9.11 9.25
CA THR A 101 1.79 -9.55 9.07
C THR A 101 1.72 -10.67 8.06
N ASN A 102 1.03 -11.74 8.41
CA ASN A 102 0.85 -12.92 7.59
C ASN A 102 -0.64 -13.18 7.38
N ASN A 103 -1.04 -13.48 6.15
CA ASN A 103 -2.33 -14.07 5.83
C ASN A 103 -3.53 -13.25 6.35
N THR A 104 -3.50 -11.93 6.17
CA THR A 104 -4.62 -11.05 6.53
C THR A 104 -5.75 -11.22 5.50
N TYR A 105 -7.02 -11.15 5.92
CA TYR A 105 -8.10 -11.04 4.94
C TYR A 105 -8.22 -9.62 4.36
N GLY A 106 -7.94 -8.60 5.19
CA GLY A 106 -7.82 -7.22 4.75
C GLY A 106 -6.38 -6.87 4.35
N ASP A 107 -6.02 -5.62 4.58
CA ASP A 107 -4.71 -5.09 4.23
C ASP A 107 -3.62 -5.52 5.24
N GLY A 108 -2.36 -5.51 4.83
CA GLY A 108 -1.26 -5.71 5.79
C GLY A 108 -1.10 -4.52 6.75
N LEU A 109 -1.17 -3.31 6.21
CA LEU A 109 -1.15 -2.05 6.96
C LEU A 109 -2.13 -1.05 6.34
N MET A 110 -3.03 -0.48 7.14
CA MET A 110 -3.95 0.56 6.68
C MET A 110 -3.74 1.86 7.48
N LEU A 111 -3.52 2.96 6.75
CA LEU A 111 -3.40 4.31 7.27
C LEU A 111 -4.64 5.12 6.85
N GLY A 112 -5.66 5.05 7.68
CA GLY A 112 -6.95 5.66 7.44
C GLY A 112 -7.24 6.84 8.35
N PHE A 113 -8.52 7.17 8.39
CA PHE A 113 -9.08 8.20 9.24
C PHE A 113 -10.40 7.76 9.81
N GLU A 114 -10.78 8.45 10.87
CA GLU A 114 -12.14 8.44 11.35
C GLU A 114 -12.84 9.74 10.88
N PRO A 115 -14.08 9.67 10.36
CA PRO A 115 -14.79 10.86 9.94
C PRO A 115 -14.79 11.98 11.01
N GLY A 116 -14.54 13.21 10.58
CA GLY A 116 -14.45 14.37 11.47
C GLY A 116 -13.12 14.52 12.23
N HIS A 117 -12.13 13.67 11.97
CA HIS A 117 -10.84 13.68 12.66
C HIS A 117 -9.68 14.00 11.69
N PRO A 118 -8.54 14.51 12.20
CA PRO A 118 -7.38 14.79 11.37
C PRO A 118 -6.80 13.54 10.71
N PRO A 119 -5.95 13.69 9.67
CA PRO A 119 -5.24 12.56 9.07
C PRO A 119 -4.36 11.84 10.08
N THR A 120 -4.10 10.56 9.82
CA THR A 120 -2.99 9.87 10.49
C THR A 120 -1.68 10.60 10.14
N SER A 121 -0.82 10.92 11.11
CA SER A 121 0.37 11.71 10.80
C SER A 121 1.61 11.38 11.62
N ASN A 122 2.78 11.81 11.15
CA ASN A 122 4.07 11.60 11.82
C ASN A 122 4.33 10.11 12.11
N LEU A 123 3.98 9.22 11.17
CA LEU A 123 4.23 7.80 11.30
C LEU A 123 5.68 7.49 10.88
N ALA A 124 6.36 6.69 11.70
CA ALA A 124 7.62 6.06 11.34
C ALA A 124 7.43 4.54 11.25
N VAL A 125 7.61 3.98 10.05
CA VAL A 125 7.65 2.52 9.85
C VAL A 125 9.07 2.13 9.49
N ASN A 126 9.64 1.15 10.19
CA ASN A 126 10.99 0.64 9.93
C ASN A 126 10.97 -0.89 9.96
N GLY A 127 11.20 -1.53 8.82
CA GLY A 127 11.17 -2.99 8.71
C GLY A 127 9.76 -3.54 8.94
N TYR A 128 8.91 -3.45 7.93
CA TYR A 128 7.56 -4.04 7.98
C TYR A 128 7.44 -5.09 6.88
N THR A 129 7.14 -6.33 7.24
CA THR A 129 7.00 -7.42 6.27
C THR A 129 5.54 -7.85 6.16
N ILE A 130 5.04 -7.90 4.93
CA ILE A 130 3.66 -8.25 4.62
C ILE A 130 3.67 -9.49 3.73
N ASN A 131 3.11 -10.57 4.25
CA ASN A 131 2.98 -11.84 3.56
C ASN A 131 1.49 -12.12 3.34
N ASN A 132 1.09 -12.26 2.07
CA ASN A 132 -0.26 -12.69 1.68
C ASN A 132 -1.37 -11.80 2.26
N ALA A 133 -1.34 -10.51 1.95
CA ALA A 133 -2.48 -9.65 2.26
C ALA A 133 -3.67 -9.95 1.33
N GLY A 134 -4.85 -10.13 1.91
CA GLY A 134 -6.08 -10.47 1.18
C GLY A 134 -6.70 -9.30 0.40
N ARG A 135 -6.21 -8.07 0.60
CA ARG A 135 -6.49 -6.93 -0.27
C ARG A 135 -5.19 -6.25 -0.67
N GLN A 136 -4.87 -5.14 0.00
CA GLN A 136 -3.70 -4.34 -0.29
C GLN A 136 -2.55 -4.71 0.63
N GLY A 137 -1.31 -4.52 0.18
CA GLY A 137 -0.18 -4.58 1.09
C GLY A 137 -0.26 -3.45 2.11
N VAL A 138 -0.13 -2.21 1.63
CA VAL A 138 -0.27 -0.98 2.42
C VAL A 138 -1.31 -0.08 1.76
N THR A 139 -2.32 0.32 2.53
CA THR A 139 -3.32 1.32 2.13
C THR A 139 -3.05 2.66 2.80
N LEU A 140 -2.96 3.72 2.02
CA LEU A 140 -2.75 5.11 2.46
C LEU A 140 -3.95 5.96 2.07
N ALA A 141 -5.00 5.91 2.90
CA ALA A 141 -6.23 6.63 2.63
C ALA A 141 -6.16 8.09 3.08
N TYR A 142 -5.74 8.35 4.32
CA TYR A 142 -5.59 9.72 4.81
C TYR A 142 -4.44 9.83 5.80
N ALA A 143 -3.24 9.96 5.24
CA ALA A 143 -1.99 9.99 5.99
C ALA A 143 -1.08 11.14 5.55
N THR A 144 -0.34 11.74 6.49
CA THR A 144 0.63 12.79 6.14
C THR A 144 1.87 12.86 7.02
N ARG A 145 2.96 13.41 6.48
CA ARG A 145 4.24 13.61 7.18
C ARG A 145 4.82 12.31 7.73
N SER A 146 4.75 11.25 6.94
CA SER A 146 5.14 9.91 7.37
C SER A 146 6.28 9.37 6.53
N THR A 147 7.13 8.56 7.17
CA THR A 147 8.23 7.86 6.52
C THR A 147 8.08 6.36 6.73
N LEU A 148 8.15 5.61 5.63
CA LEU A 148 8.10 4.16 5.62
C LEU A 148 9.40 3.61 5.05
N ASN A 149 10.24 3.03 5.90
CA ASN A 149 11.54 2.47 5.56
C ASN A 149 11.46 0.94 5.55
N ASP A 150 12.03 0.32 4.53
CA ASP A 150 12.25 -1.13 4.48
C ASP A 150 10.95 -1.93 4.64
N VAL A 151 9.88 -1.45 3.99
CA VAL A 151 8.60 -2.17 3.91
C VAL A 151 8.67 -3.17 2.75
N THR A 152 8.54 -4.45 3.07
CA THR A 152 8.58 -5.55 2.09
C THR A 152 7.21 -6.19 1.98
N ILE A 153 6.65 -6.18 0.76
CA ILE A 153 5.32 -6.73 0.47
C ILE A 153 5.49 -7.92 -0.47
N ASN A 154 5.56 -9.11 0.11
CA ASN A 154 5.83 -10.33 -0.64
C ASN A 154 4.65 -10.69 -1.55
N SER A 155 3.43 -10.56 -1.04
CA SER A 155 2.21 -10.78 -1.82
C SER A 155 1.05 -9.97 -1.28
N ALA A 156 0.30 -9.37 -2.19
CA ALA A 156 -1.03 -8.82 -1.98
C ALA A 156 -1.97 -9.41 -3.04
N ALA A 157 -3.25 -9.54 -2.70
CA ALA A 157 -4.26 -10.01 -3.63
C ALA A 157 -4.53 -8.98 -4.74
N ASP A 158 -4.44 -7.69 -4.39
CA ASP A 158 -4.61 -6.56 -5.30
C ASP A 158 -3.30 -5.73 -5.40
N ALA A 159 -3.29 -4.46 -4.98
CA ALA A 159 -2.13 -3.59 -5.03
C ALA A 159 -1.17 -3.81 -3.84
N ALA A 160 0.14 -3.65 -4.08
CA ALA A 160 1.10 -3.68 -2.97
C ALA A 160 1.02 -2.36 -2.20
N TRP A 161 0.94 -1.24 -2.91
CA TRP A 161 0.73 0.09 -2.36
C TRP A 161 -0.52 0.69 -2.96
N ASP A 162 -1.51 0.99 -2.12
CA ASP A 162 -2.77 1.58 -2.55
C ASP A 162 -2.96 2.95 -1.89
N PHE A 163 -3.06 4.00 -2.70
CA PHE A 163 -3.39 5.34 -2.25
C PHE A 163 -4.87 5.54 -2.59
N GLU A 164 -5.73 5.08 -1.69
CA GLU A 164 -7.19 5.00 -1.87
C GLU A 164 -7.89 5.88 -0.84
N SER A 165 -8.50 6.96 -1.31
CA SER A 165 -9.46 7.73 -0.53
C SER A 165 -10.65 8.00 -1.43
N ASP A 166 -11.78 7.42 -1.08
CA ASP A 166 -13.04 7.60 -1.77
C ASP A 166 -13.67 8.98 -1.51
N LEU A 167 -13.05 9.78 -0.63
CA LEU A 167 -13.55 11.08 -0.25
C LEU A 167 -12.74 12.20 -0.91
N THR A 168 -13.46 13.10 -1.59
CA THR A 168 -12.90 14.31 -2.20
C THR A 168 -12.16 15.16 -1.18
N GLY A 169 -10.93 15.56 -1.51
CA GLY A 169 -10.12 16.43 -0.64
C GLY A 169 -9.48 15.74 0.55
N ILE A 170 -9.73 14.44 0.74
CA ILE A 170 -9.11 13.59 1.75
C ILE A 170 -8.13 12.68 1.03
N GLY A 171 -6.88 12.65 1.47
CA GLY A 171 -5.85 11.95 0.72
C GLY A 171 -4.52 11.86 1.43
N ALA A 172 -3.70 10.91 1.01
CA ALA A 172 -2.33 10.82 1.48
C ALA A 172 -1.44 11.91 0.85
N GLY A 173 -0.45 12.41 1.60
CA GLY A 173 0.45 13.44 1.10
C GLY A 173 1.61 13.73 2.05
N ASN A 174 2.73 14.21 1.52
CA ASN A 174 3.98 14.35 2.29
C ASN A 174 4.44 13.00 2.87
N ILE A 175 4.48 11.98 2.02
CA ILE A 175 4.89 10.62 2.39
C ILE A 175 6.20 10.29 1.67
N THR A 176 7.15 9.76 2.44
CA THR A 176 8.40 9.22 1.90
C THR A 176 8.48 7.72 2.16
N ILE A 177 8.75 6.94 1.11
CA ILE A 177 8.84 5.49 1.14
C ILE A 177 10.25 5.11 0.67
N ASN A 178 11.07 4.59 1.57
CA ASN A 178 12.47 4.27 1.29
C ASN A 178 12.68 2.76 1.26
N ARG A 179 13.37 2.30 0.21
CA ARG A 179 13.66 0.89 -0.07
C ARG A 179 12.41 -0.01 0.00
N PRO A 180 11.28 0.38 -0.63
CA PRO A 180 10.12 -0.49 -0.69
C PRO A 180 10.46 -1.73 -1.52
N GLY A 181 10.25 -2.90 -0.93
CA GLY A 181 10.44 -4.20 -1.55
C GLY A 181 9.11 -4.87 -1.87
N GLY A 182 9.10 -5.76 -2.86
CA GLY A 182 7.96 -6.64 -3.05
C GLY A 182 7.94 -7.39 -4.37
N GLN A 183 7.20 -8.50 -4.37
CA GLN A 183 7.15 -9.42 -5.51
C GLN A 183 5.82 -9.40 -6.26
N LYS A 184 4.76 -8.81 -5.71
CA LYS A 184 3.44 -8.78 -6.34
C LYS A 184 2.61 -7.59 -5.84
N GLY A 185 1.92 -6.93 -6.77
CA GLY A 185 0.87 -5.94 -6.49
C GLY A 185 1.14 -4.53 -7.01
N GLY A 186 2.38 -4.10 -7.23
CA GLY A 186 2.66 -2.76 -7.78
C GLY A 186 2.16 -1.60 -6.90
N VAL A 187 1.95 -0.43 -7.53
CA VAL A 187 1.53 0.82 -6.90
C VAL A 187 0.29 1.35 -7.62
N LEU A 188 -0.81 1.48 -6.89
CA LEU A 188 -2.07 2.05 -7.34
C LEU A 188 -2.32 3.36 -6.62
N MET A 189 -2.50 4.44 -7.38
CA MET A 189 -2.89 5.74 -6.86
C MET A 189 -4.24 6.12 -7.44
N GLN A 190 -5.28 5.89 -6.65
CA GLN A 190 -6.66 6.02 -7.08
C GLN A 190 -7.47 7.11 -6.36
N GLY A 191 -7.15 7.40 -5.11
CA GLY A 191 -7.75 8.47 -4.32
C GLY A 191 -7.08 9.83 -4.50
N THR A 192 -7.73 10.87 -3.98
CA THR A 192 -7.13 12.22 -3.92
C THR A 192 -5.77 12.16 -3.21
N LEU A 193 -4.78 12.91 -3.69
CA LEU A 193 -3.52 13.13 -2.96
C LEU A 193 -3.53 14.51 -2.29
N ALA A 194 -3.08 14.60 -1.05
CA ALA A 194 -3.03 15.85 -0.27
C ALA A 194 -1.64 16.51 -0.28
N GLY A 195 -0.66 15.89 -0.95
CA GLY A 195 0.73 16.35 -0.97
C GLY A 195 1.61 15.41 -1.78
N PRO A 196 2.91 15.71 -1.93
CA PRO A 196 3.83 14.89 -2.68
C PRO A 196 4.03 13.51 -2.06
N ILE A 197 4.25 12.51 -2.92
CA ILE A 197 4.62 11.14 -2.56
C ILE A 197 5.98 10.82 -3.19
N THR A 198 6.92 10.33 -2.39
CA THR A 198 8.27 10.00 -2.86
C THR A 198 8.62 8.56 -2.53
N PHE A 199 9.03 7.80 -3.54
CA PHE A 199 9.62 6.47 -3.42
C PHE A 199 11.12 6.58 -3.70
N ASN A 200 11.95 5.97 -2.85
CA ASN A 200 13.40 5.95 -3.02
C ASN A 200 13.90 4.51 -3.02
N ASP A 201 14.82 4.18 -3.92
CA ASP A 201 15.54 2.91 -3.97
C ASP A 201 14.60 1.69 -4.04
N SER A 202 13.54 1.80 -4.84
CA SER A 202 12.51 0.76 -4.97
C SER A 202 13.08 -0.57 -5.48
N ALA A 203 12.57 -1.67 -4.94
CA ALA A 203 12.80 -3.03 -5.43
C ALA A 203 11.45 -3.73 -5.58
N LEU A 204 10.62 -3.20 -6.48
CA LEU A 204 9.22 -3.56 -6.61
C LEU A 204 8.97 -4.42 -7.84
N THR A 205 7.88 -5.18 -7.77
CA THR A 205 7.34 -5.87 -8.93
C THR A 205 5.86 -5.59 -9.09
N GLY A 206 5.46 -5.22 -10.30
CA GLY A 206 4.09 -4.83 -10.63
C GLY A 206 4.08 -3.52 -11.40
N ASP A 207 2.89 -2.94 -11.47
CA ASP A 207 2.62 -1.77 -12.30
C ASP A 207 2.55 -0.51 -11.44
N ILE A 208 2.71 0.65 -12.05
CA ILE A 208 2.54 1.95 -11.40
C ILE A 208 1.40 2.67 -12.08
N GLN A 209 0.36 2.97 -11.32
CA GLN A 209 -0.84 3.60 -11.83
C GLN A 209 -1.12 4.90 -11.07
N LEU A 210 -1.16 6.02 -11.79
CA LEU A 210 -1.67 7.30 -11.31
C LEU A 210 -2.96 7.61 -12.08
N VAL A 211 -4.10 7.25 -11.49
CA VAL A 211 -5.39 7.35 -12.17
C VAL A 211 -5.97 8.76 -12.05
N ARG A 212 -7.03 9.04 -12.81
CA ARG A 212 -7.59 10.39 -12.97
C ARG A 212 -7.96 11.09 -11.67
N ALA A 213 -8.59 10.38 -10.73
CA ALA A 213 -9.01 10.97 -9.46
C ALA A 213 -7.79 11.43 -8.63
N ALA A 214 -6.76 10.60 -8.50
CA ALA A 214 -5.49 10.99 -7.89
C ALA A 214 -4.79 12.12 -8.67
N ALA A 215 -4.71 12.01 -10.00
CA ALA A 215 -4.05 12.97 -10.87
C ALA A 215 -4.67 14.38 -10.82
N GLN A 216 -5.98 14.49 -10.57
CA GLN A 216 -6.68 15.77 -10.41
C GLN A 216 -6.18 16.61 -9.24
N SER A 217 -5.58 15.98 -8.23
CA SER A 217 -4.94 16.69 -7.12
C SER A 217 -3.71 17.51 -7.53
N ARG A 218 -3.15 17.25 -8.72
CA ARG A 218 -1.92 17.86 -9.27
C ARG A 218 -0.69 17.73 -8.35
N GLN A 219 -0.74 16.80 -7.40
CA GLN A 219 0.39 16.50 -6.54
C GLN A 219 1.47 15.75 -7.31
N GLN A 220 2.71 15.93 -6.87
CA GLN A 220 3.87 15.29 -7.48
C GLN A 220 4.08 13.90 -6.88
N VAL A 221 4.23 12.92 -7.75
CA VAL A 221 4.68 11.57 -7.39
C VAL A 221 6.06 11.35 -7.99
N THR A 222 7.02 10.99 -7.16
CA THR A 222 8.41 10.81 -7.58
C THR A 222 8.93 9.44 -7.17
N PHE A 223 9.63 8.79 -8.07
CA PHE A 223 10.42 7.59 -7.80
C PHE A 223 11.88 7.92 -8.10
N ASN A 224 12.76 7.71 -7.13
CA ASN A 224 14.19 7.95 -7.25
C ASN A 224 14.95 6.63 -7.10
N ARG A 225 15.75 6.29 -8.11
CA ARG A 225 16.61 5.10 -8.17
C ARG A 225 15.83 3.79 -8.01
N GLY A 226 16.56 2.68 -8.08
CA GLY A 226 16.00 1.35 -7.89
C GLY A 226 15.44 0.73 -9.16
N THR A 227 14.70 -0.36 -8.99
CA THR A 227 14.15 -1.21 -10.03
C THR A 227 12.66 -1.48 -9.78
N VAL A 228 11.85 -1.34 -10.82
CA VAL A 228 10.44 -1.75 -10.82
C VAL A 228 10.24 -2.73 -11.97
N VAL A 229 10.10 -4.01 -11.62
CA VAL A 229 9.90 -5.08 -12.61
C VAL A 229 8.44 -5.09 -13.07
N MET A 230 8.20 -4.70 -14.31
CA MET A 230 6.85 -4.63 -14.88
C MET A 230 6.38 -6.00 -15.38
N ARG A 231 5.07 -6.17 -15.49
CA ARG A 231 4.50 -7.34 -16.20
C ARG A 231 4.91 -7.30 -17.68
N ASN A 232 5.06 -8.47 -18.29
CA ASN A 232 5.41 -8.54 -19.72
C ASN A 232 4.21 -8.24 -20.63
N ARG A 233 3.00 -8.45 -20.12
CA ARG A 233 1.76 -8.34 -20.89
C ARG A 233 0.72 -7.55 -20.12
N PHE A 234 0.03 -6.68 -20.84
CA PHE A 234 -1.09 -5.90 -20.35
C PHE A 234 -2.32 -6.23 -21.21
N THR A 235 -3.45 -6.39 -20.54
CA THR A 235 -4.77 -6.58 -21.16
C THR A 235 -5.78 -5.79 -20.35
N GLY A 236 -6.65 -5.03 -21.01
CA GLY A 236 -7.63 -4.17 -20.34
C GLY A 236 -7.01 -2.88 -19.81
N THR A 237 -7.52 -2.41 -18.68
CA THR A 237 -7.08 -1.19 -18.00
C THR A 237 -6.30 -1.57 -16.73
N PRO A 238 -5.06 -1.08 -16.52
CA PRO A 238 -4.32 -0.19 -17.39
C PRO A 238 -3.76 -0.89 -18.64
N PRO A 239 -3.58 -0.18 -19.77
CA PRO A 239 -3.02 -0.74 -20.99
C PRO A 239 -1.48 -0.85 -20.98
N ALA A 240 -0.82 -0.50 -19.88
CA ALA A 240 0.64 -0.42 -19.75
C ALA A 240 1.10 -0.63 -18.29
N GLY A 241 2.40 -0.91 -18.12
CA GLY A 241 3.02 -1.12 -16.79
C GLY A 241 3.20 0.16 -15.98
N ILE A 242 3.29 1.30 -16.65
CA ILE A 242 3.22 2.63 -16.08
C ILE A 242 2.03 3.33 -16.74
N TRP A 243 1.05 3.75 -15.96
CA TRP A 243 -0.14 4.40 -16.50
C TRP A 243 -0.44 5.67 -15.74
N VAL A 244 -0.51 6.79 -16.48
CA VAL A 244 -0.88 8.10 -15.95
C VAL A 244 -2.08 8.59 -16.73
N SER A 245 -3.17 8.89 -16.01
CA SER A 245 -4.39 9.45 -16.60
C SER A 245 -4.79 10.68 -15.82
N GLY A 246 -4.98 11.83 -16.48
CA GLY A 246 -5.34 13.10 -15.85
C GLY A 246 -4.14 14.03 -15.63
N PRO A 247 -4.35 15.26 -15.08
CA PRO A 247 -3.34 16.32 -15.00
C PRO A 247 -2.25 16.10 -13.92
N GLY A 248 -2.00 14.84 -13.56
CA GLY A 248 -1.06 14.43 -12.53
C GLY A 248 0.38 14.49 -13.03
N ARG A 249 1.32 14.53 -12.08
CA ARG A 249 2.75 14.60 -12.35
C ARG A 249 3.45 13.36 -11.78
N LEU A 250 3.94 12.49 -12.66
CA LEU A 250 4.71 11.31 -12.31
C LEU A 250 6.14 11.46 -12.83
N THR A 251 7.13 11.39 -11.94
CA THR A 251 8.55 11.55 -12.28
C THR A 251 9.35 10.35 -11.82
N PHE A 252 10.21 9.86 -12.71
CA PHE A 252 11.17 8.79 -12.47
C PHE A 252 12.58 9.35 -12.62
N ASN A 253 13.42 9.22 -11.60
CA ASN A 253 14.80 9.70 -11.59
C ASN A 253 15.76 8.53 -11.35
N GLY A 254 16.48 8.06 -12.37
CA GLY A 254 17.43 6.96 -12.23
C GLY A 254 16.78 5.59 -12.02
N VAL A 255 15.52 5.40 -12.41
CA VAL A 255 14.78 4.14 -12.16
C VAL A 255 14.93 3.20 -13.35
N HIS A 256 15.15 1.92 -13.07
CA HIS A 256 15.21 0.86 -14.08
C HIS A 256 13.88 0.09 -14.14
N PHE A 257 13.31 -0.05 -15.34
CA PHE A 257 12.06 -0.74 -15.62
C PHE A 257 12.29 -1.94 -16.54
N PRO A 258 12.80 -3.07 -16.01
CA PRO A 258 12.83 -4.32 -16.73
C PRO A 258 11.41 -4.90 -16.85
N ARG A 259 11.25 -5.84 -17.77
CA ARG A 259 10.04 -6.67 -17.88
C ARG A 259 10.28 -8.05 -17.30
N ARG A 260 9.26 -8.63 -16.67
CA ARG A 260 9.27 -10.05 -16.32
C ARG A 260 9.47 -10.91 -17.57
N SER A 261 10.22 -11.99 -17.43
CA SER A 261 10.30 -13.01 -18.48
C SER A 261 8.92 -13.63 -18.73
N ALA A 262 8.57 -13.87 -20.00
CA ALA A 262 7.35 -14.58 -20.36
C ALA A 262 7.51 -15.33 -21.70
N PHE A 263 6.57 -16.25 -21.98
CA PHE A 263 6.52 -17.02 -23.23
C PHE A 263 6.03 -16.14 -24.39
N GLY A 264 6.92 -15.33 -24.96
CA GLY A 264 6.67 -14.46 -26.12
C GLY A 264 6.95 -12.97 -25.86
N PRO A 265 7.00 -12.14 -26.92
CA PRO A 265 7.34 -10.73 -26.80
C PRO A 265 6.27 -9.96 -26.01
N PRO A 266 6.62 -8.79 -25.46
CA PRO A 266 5.64 -7.91 -24.84
C PRO A 266 4.59 -7.44 -25.86
N ASN A 267 3.32 -7.35 -25.45
CA ASN A 267 2.19 -7.02 -26.34
C ASN A 267 1.71 -5.56 -26.26
N SER A 268 2.40 -4.73 -25.48
CA SER A 268 1.93 -3.39 -25.07
C SER A 268 3.08 -2.54 -24.58
N GLY A 269 2.89 -1.22 -24.57
CA GLY A 269 3.85 -0.25 -24.06
C GLY A 269 4.18 -0.46 -22.57
N ALA A 270 5.41 -0.14 -22.21
CA ALA A 270 5.84 0.00 -20.82
C ALA A 270 5.15 1.17 -20.14
N TRP A 271 4.81 2.24 -20.87
CA TRP A 271 4.10 3.39 -20.32
C TRP A 271 2.94 3.89 -21.20
N ALA A 272 1.98 4.55 -20.58
CA ALA A 272 0.91 5.31 -21.24
C ALA A 272 0.57 6.58 -20.46
N ALA A 273 0.53 7.72 -21.15
CA ALA A 273 0.21 9.04 -20.57
C ALA A 273 -0.97 9.68 -21.31
N ILE A 274 -2.10 9.84 -20.62
CA ILE A 274 -3.37 10.28 -21.23
C ILE A 274 -4.09 11.36 -20.40
N ASN A 275 -5.03 12.06 -21.03
CA ASN A 275 -5.92 13.05 -20.45
C ASN A 275 -5.21 14.20 -19.71
N GLY A 276 -4.15 14.75 -20.31
CA GLY A 276 -3.40 15.87 -19.73
C GLY A 276 -2.25 15.45 -18.82
N ALA A 277 -1.82 14.18 -18.87
CA ALA A 277 -0.77 13.64 -18.01
C ALA A 277 0.59 14.31 -18.23
N ASN A 278 1.37 14.42 -17.16
CA ASN A 278 2.77 14.81 -17.22
C ASN A 278 3.64 13.68 -16.66
N LEU A 279 4.34 12.99 -17.55
CA LEU A 279 5.22 11.87 -17.24
C LEU A 279 6.66 12.24 -17.59
N THR A 280 7.56 12.11 -16.63
CA THR A 280 8.99 12.44 -16.82
C THR A 280 9.87 11.25 -16.46
N PHE A 281 10.80 10.93 -17.34
CA PHE A 281 11.88 9.97 -17.13
C PHE A 281 13.21 10.73 -17.19
N ASN A 282 13.94 10.77 -16.09
CA ASN A 282 15.27 11.37 -15.99
C ASN A 282 16.29 10.26 -15.70
N HIS A 283 17.26 10.06 -16.58
CA HIS A 283 18.27 9.01 -16.50
C HIS A 283 17.68 7.63 -16.18
N SER A 284 16.46 7.37 -16.65
CA SER A 284 15.70 6.16 -16.32
C SER A 284 15.70 5.22 -17.52
N VAL A 285 15.88 3.94 -17.27
CA VAL A 285 15.97 2.91 -18.32
C VAL A 285 14.65 2.18 -18.40
N VAL A 286 14.00 2.22 -19.56
CA VAL A 286 12.70 1.56 -19.79
C VAL A 286 12.81 0.54 -20.91
N VAL A 287 12.50 -0.72 -20.63
CA VAL A 287 12.58 -1.79 -21.63
C VAL A 287 11.39 -1.74 -22.59
N ALA A 288 11.70 -1.71 -23.90
CA ALA A 288 10.74 -1.63 -24.99
C ALA A 288 9.72 -2.81 -25.01
N PRO A 289 8.56 -2.67 -25.68
CA PRO A 289 8.03 -1.46 -26.34
C PRO A 289 7.83 -0.33 -25.34
N LEU A 290 8.11 0.91 -25.76
CA LEU A 290 8.11 2.08 -24.86
C LEU A 290 6.70 2.47 -24.45
N GLY A 291 5.97 3.26 -25.23
CA GLY A 291 4.67 3.73 -24.78
C GLY A 291 4.02 4.70 -25.73
N VAL A 292 2.85 5.19 -25.33
CA VAL A 292 2.04 6.14 -26.09
C VAL A 292 1.58 7.29 -25.22
N ASN A 293 1.47 8.48 -25.80
CA ASN A 293 0.80 9.61 -25.18
C ASN A 293 -0.23 10.23 -26.12
N ASP A 294 -1.30 10.79 -25.56
CA ASP A 294 -2.24 11.58 -26.35
C ASP A 294 -1.73 13.01 -26.57
N ALA A 295 -2.43 13.76 -27.43
CA ALA A 295 -2.06 15.13 -27.79
C ALA A 295 -2.15 16.13 -26.62
N THR A 296 -2.87 15.79 -25.54
CA THR A 296 -3.02 16.65 -24.36
C THR A 296 -1.96 16.39 -23.30
N SER A 297 -1.26 15.26 -23.41
CA SER A 297 -0.32 14.78 -22.41
C SER A 297 1.12 15.07 -22.83
N LYS A 298 1.99 15.32 -21.85
CA LYS A 298 3.41 15.58 -22.03
C LYS A 298 4.23 14.45 -21.46
N VAL A 299 5.13 13.92 -22.28
CA VAL A 299 6.18 12.97 -21.86
C VAL A 299 7.54 13.59 -22.09
N THR A 300 8.38 13.61 -21.06
CA THR A 300 9.76 14.10 -21.13
C THR A 300 10.71 12.94 -20.85
N ILE A 301 11.65 12.68 -21.74
CA ILE A 301 12.67 11.63 -21.59
C ILE A 301 14.03 12.31 -21.67
N ASN A 302 14.72 12.37 -20.53
CA ASN A 302 16.09 12.81 -20.42
C ASN A 302 16.95 11.54 -20.23
N PRO A 303 17.68 11.10 -21.26
CA PRO A 303 18.43 9.84 -21.24
C PRO A 303 19.55 9.86 -20.20
#